data_AF-A0AA43W400-F1
#
_entry.id   AF-A0AA43W400-F1
#
_cell.length_a   1.000
_cell.length_b   1.000
_cell.length_c   1.000
_cell.angle_alpha   90.00
_cell.angle_beta   90.00
_cell.angle_gamma   90.00
#
_symmetry.space_group_name_H-M   'P 1'
#
loop_
_entity.id
_entity.type
_entity.pdbx_description
1 polymer ?
#
loop_
_entity_poly.entity_id
_entity_poly.type
_entity_poly.pdbx_seq_one_letter_code
_entity_poly.pdbx_strand_id
1 'polypeptide(L)'
;MARATTKADLTASANGQFDKMWKLIDSMSEEQQKAAFAEEMATAGKETHWSRDKNLRDVLVHLYEWHQLLLNWVKANSNDERKPFLPEPYNWKTYPAMNVGFWKKHQNTPLEEAKAKLRESHKDVMALIEQFSNDELFAKGTLAWTGTSPLGAYCVSTAASHYDWAMKKIKLHIKTSKG
;
A
#
# COMPACT_ATOMS: atom_id res chain seq x y z
N MET A 1 -9.83 4.24 13.38
CA MET A 1 -11.13 3.71 12.89
C MET A 1 -11.18 2.22 13.17
N ALA A 2 -12.37 1.66 13.40
CA ALA A 2 -12.54 0.22 13.46
C ALA A 2 -12.11 -0.40 12.12
N ARG A 3 -11.52 -1.61 12.16
CA ARG A 3 -11.17 -2.34 10.94
C ARG A 3 -12.46 -2.80 10.26
N ALA A 4 -12.50 -2.75 8.93
CA ALA A 4 -13.62 -3.23 8.15
C ALA A 4 -13.91 -4.71 8.48
N THR A 5 -15.20 -5.04 8.62
CA THR A 5 -15.67 -6.41 8.88
C THR A 5 -16.67 -6.91 7.83
N THR A 6 -16.97 -6.07 6.83
CA THR A 6 -17.86 -6.40 5.72
C THR A 6 -17.25 -5.92 4.39
N LYS A 7 -17.68 -6.51 3.27
CA LYS A 7 -17.25 -6.08 1.93
C LYS A 7 -17.57 -4.60 1.70
N ALA A 8 -18.75 -4.15 2.14
CA ALA A 8 -19.16 -2.75 2.03
C ALA A 8 -18.20 -1.81 2.79
N ASP A 9 -17.88 -2.15 4.04
CA ASP A 9 -16.93 -1.36 4.85
C ASP A 9 -15.52 -1.36 4.26
N LEU A 10 -15.08 -2.50 3.72
CA LEU A 10 -13.78 -2.63 3.07
C LEU A 10 -13.68 -1.70 1.86
N THR A 11 -14.64 -1.79 0.94
CA THR A 11 -14.67 -0.95 -0.27
C THR A 11 -14.79 0.54 0.09
N ALA A 12 -15.69 0.89 1.02
CA ALA A 12 -15.88 2.28 1.45
C ALA A 12 -14.62 2.86 2.12
N SER A 13 -13.98 2.09 3.01
CA SER A 13 -12.76 2.53 3.69
C SER A 13 -11.56 2.61 2.75
N ALA A 14 -11.39 1.65 1.83
CA ALA A 14 -10.32 1.68 0.84
C ALA A 14 -10.42 2.91 -0.06
N ASN A 15 -11.58 3.13 -0.69
CA ASN A 15 -11.82 4.30 -1.55
C ASN A 15 -11.70 5.62 -0.75
N GLY A 16 -12.34 5.69 0.42
CA GLY A 16 -12.34 6.91 1.23
C GLY A 16 -10.95 7.33 1.71
N GLN A 17 -10.08 6.38 2.07
CA GLN A 17 -8.71 6.68 2.47
C GLN A 17 -7.81 6.97 1.26
N PHE A 18 -8.06 6.33 0.13
CA PHE A 18 -7.38 6.62 -1.13
C PHE A 18 -7.65 8.07 -1.57
N ASP A 19 -8.92 8.47 -1.58
CA ASP A 19 -9.34 9.83 -1.94
C ASP A 19 -8.77 10.89 -1.00
N LYS A 20 -8.76 10.63 0.31
CA LYS A 20 -8.15 11.54 1.29
C LYS A 20 -6.64 11.70 1.07
N MET A 21 -5.95 10.61 0.73
CA MET A 21 -4.53 10.67 0.41
C MET A 21 -4.29 11.50 -0.85
N TRP A 22 -5.09 11.34 -1.90
CA TRP A 22 -4.97 12.16 -3.11
C TRP A 22 -5.30 13.62 -2.86
N LYS A 23 -6.37 13.94 -2.12
CA LYS A 23 -6.66 15.32 -1.71
C LYS A 23 -5.48 15.98 -0.99
N LEU A 24 -4.75 15.21 -0.18
CA LEU A 24 -3.54 15.71 0.49
C LEU A 24 -2.42 15.97 -0.51
N ILE A 25 -2.16 15.04 -1.43
CA ILE A 25 -1.14 15.20 -2.48
C ILE A 25 -1.47 16.38 -3.40
N ASP A 26 -2.72 16.49 -3.85
CA ASP A 26 -3.20 17.54 -4.75
C ASP A 26 -3.21 18.93 -4.08
N SER A 27 -3.16 19.00 -2.74
CA SER A 27 -3.00 20.25 -1.99
C SER A 27 -1.55 20.76 -1.95
N MET A 28 -0.58 19.94 -2.36
CA MET A 28 0.84 20.30 -2.41
C MET A 28 1.16 21.05 -3.71
N SER A 29 2.07 22.02 -3.67
CA SER A 29 2.63 22.61 -4.89
C SER A 29 3.43 21.57 -5.69
N GLU A 30 3.63 21.83 -6.98
CA GLU A 30 4.44 20.96 -7.85
C GLU A 30 5.87 20.78 -7.31
N GLU A 31 6.46 21.86 -6.79
CA GLU A 31 7.76 21.85 -6.13
C GLU A 31 7.76 20.94 -4.90
N GLN A 32 6.76 21.04 -4.03
CA GLN A 32 6.64 20.17 -2.84
C GLN A 32 6.47 18.69 -3.22
N GLN A 33 5.74 18.39 -4.30
CA GLN A 33 5.56 17.02 -4.75
C GLN A 33 6.86 16.41 -5.31
N LYS A 34 7.71 17.24 -5.93
CA LYS A 34 9.00 16.83 -6.51
C LYS A 34 10.17 16.89 -5.51
N ALA A 35 10.02 17.65 -4.42
CA ALA A 35 11.06 17.83 -3.42
C ALA A 35 11.43 16.51 -2.72
N ALA A 36 12.70 16.41 -2.33
CA ALA A 36 13.13 15.42 -1.37
C ALA A 36 12.47 15.69 0.00
N PHE A 37 12.25 14.63 0.76
CA PHE A 37 11.92 14.74 2.17
C PHE A 37 13.09 15.36 2.92
N ALA A 38 12.78 16.18 3.93
CA ALA A 38 13.77 16.82 4.76
C ALA A 38 14.59 15.77 5.53
N GLU A 39 15.88 16.05 5.78
CA GLU A 39 16.81 15.07 6.36
C GLU A 39 16.34 14.58 7.74
N GLU A 40 15.74 15.46 8.54
CA GLU A 40 15.20 15.15 9.86
C GLU A 40 14.02 14.15 9.81
N MET A 41 13.36 13.99 8.66
CA MET A 41 12.31 12.97 8.52
C MET A 41 12.89 11.55 8.58
N ALA A 42 14.18 11.37 8.28
CA ALA A 42 14.83 10.07 8.32
C ALA A 42 14.90 9.47 9.74
N THR A 43 14.78 10.32 10.77
CA THR A 43 14.83 9.94 12.20
C THR A 43 13.49 10.13 12.91
N ALA A 44 12.40 10.39 12.18
CA ALA A 44 11.06 10.60 12.74
C ALA A 44 10.47 9.35 13.43
N GLY A 45 11.03 8.16 13.21
CA GLY A 45 10.65 6.93 13.89
C GLY A 45 11.68 5.82 13.72
N LYS A 46 11.43 4.68 14.40
CA LYS A 46 12.36 3.52 14.39
C LYS A 46 12.21 2.62 13.17
N GLU A 47 11.10 2.76 12.45
CA GLU A 47 10.77 1.94 11.30
C GLU A 47 11.65 2.30 10.09
N THR A 48 12.15 1.29 9.39
CA THR A 48 13.09 1.46 8.25
C THR A 48 12.53 2.30 7.11
N HIS A 49 11.20 2.44 7.00
CA HIS A 49 10.61 3.27 5.97
C HIS A 49 10.97 4.75 6.15
N TRP A 50 11.18 5.25 7.37
CA TRP A 50 11.53 6.66 7.62
C TRP A 50 12.81 7.06 6.91
N SER A 51 13.85 6.24 7.00
CA SER A 51 15.11 6.48 6.32
C SER A 51 15.15 5.97 4.89
N ARG A 52 14.34 4.98 4.52
CA ARG A 52 14.29 4.40 3.16
C ARG A 52 13.70 5.37 2.13
N ASP A 53 12.46 5.81 2.32
CA ASP A 53 11.78 6.62 1.30
C ASP A 53 12.29 8.05 1.34
N LYS A 54 12.66 8.61 0.19
CA LYS A 54 13.33 9.92 0.09
C LYS A 54 12.46 11.02 -0.48
N ASN A 55 11.32 10.68 -1.08
CA ASN A 55 10.40 11.64 -1.69
C ASN A 55 9.02 10.98 -1.88
N LEU A 56 8.06 11.75 -2.42
CA LEU A 56 6.70 11.28 -2.67
C LEU A 56 6.66 10.04 -3.58
N ARG A 57 7.47 9.99 -4.65
CA ARG A 57 7.54 8.83 -5.56
C ARG A 57 7.82 7.55 -4.79
N ASP A 58 8.79 7.55 -3.88
CA ASP A 58 9.16 6.36 -3.10
C ASP A 58 7.98 5.82 -2.25
N VAL A 59 7.15 6.71 -1.72
CA VAL A 59 5.93 6.32 -1.00
C VAL A 59 4.90 5.71 -1.94
N LEU A 60 4.66 6.33 -3.11
CA LEU A 60 3.67 5.87 -4.07
C LEU A 60 4.02 4.51 -4.69
N VAL A 61 5.30 4.31 -5.07
CA VAL A 61 5.75 3.02 -5.63
C VAL A 61 5.75 1.91 -4.58
N HIS A 62 5.97 2.23 -3.31
CA HIS A 62 5.81 1.28 -2.21
C HIS A 62 4.37 0.79 -2.09
N LEU A 63 3.39 1.70 -2.11
CA LEU A 63 1.97 1.33 -2.12
C LEU A 63 1.61 0.48 -3.35
N TYR A 64 2.08 0.89 -4.52
CA TYR A 64 1.88 0.16 -5.77
C TYR A 64 2.42 -1.28 -5.70
N GLU A 65 3.67 -1.48 -5.26
CA GLU A 65 4.25 -2.83 -5.18
C GLU A 65 3.49 -3.71 -4.17
N TRP A 66 2.96 -3.15 -3.09
CA TRP A 66 2.10 -3.90 -2.16
C TRP A 66 0.72 -4.23 -2.74
N HIS A 67 0.15 -3.39 -3.61
CA HIS A 67 -1.01 -3.79 -4.41
C HIS A 67 -0.66 -4.96 -5.34
N GLN A 68 0.50 -4.90 -6.01
CA GLN A 68 0.95 -5.98 -6.89
C GLN A 68 1.16 -7.30 -6.13
N LEU A 69 1.66 -7.26 -4.89
CA LEU A 69 1.74 -8.44 -4.03
C LEU A 69 0.36 -9.06 -3.82
N LEU A 70 -0.65 -8.27 -3.44
CA LEU A 70 -2.01 -8.75 -3.25
C LEU A 70 -2.59 -9.35 -4.54
N LEU A 71 -2.53 -8.59 -5.63
CA LEU A 71 -3.11 -8.98 -6.93
C LEU A 71 -2.50 -10.29 -7.43
N ASN A 72 -1.17 -10.39 -7.41
CA ASN A 72 -0.47 -11.59 -7.87
C ASN A 72 -0.71 -12.78 -6.94
N TRP A 73 -0.74 -12.57 -5.63
CA TRP A 73 -0.99 -13.62 -4.65
C TRP A 73 -2.39 -14.22 -4.81
N VAL A 74 -3.42 -13.38 -4.90
CA VAL A 74 -4.80 -13.84 -5.10
C VAL A 74 -4.93 -14.55 -6.45
N LYS A 75 -4.43 -13.95 -7.53
CA LYS A 75 -4.47 -14.58 -8.87
C LYS A 75 -3.84 -15.97 -8.89
N ALA A 76 -2.65 -16.11 -8.32
CA ALA A 76 -1.95 -17.40 -8.30
C ALA A 76 -2.73 -18.45 -7.48
N ASN A 77 -3.28 -18.06 -6.33
CA ASN A 77 -3.99 -19.00 -5.46
C ASN A 77 -5.41 -19.31 -5.90
N SER A 78 -6.07 -18.41 -6.62
CA SER A 78 -7.31 -18.70 -7.35
C SER A 78 -7.10 -19.72 -8.49
N ASN A 79 -5.86 -19.88 -8.95
CA ASN A 79 -5.44 -20.92 -9.91
C ASN A 79 -4.72 -22.10 -9.25
N ASP A 80 -4.93 -22.32 -7.94
CA ASP A 80 -4.38 -23.44 -7.17
C ASP A 80 -2.83 -23.54 -7.12
N GLU A 81 -2.09 -22.47 -7.37
CA GLU A 81 -0.62 -22.47 -7.30
C GLU A 81 -0.04 -22.50 -5.86
N ARG A 82 -0.88 -22.31 -4.83
CA ARG A 82 -0.52 -22.40 -3.40
C ARG A 82 0.71 -21.56 -3.01
N LYS A 83 0.73 -20.29 -3.39
CA LYS A 83 1.83 -19.35 -3.09
C LYS A 83 1.61 -18.57 -1.80
N PRO A 84 2.67 -18.30 -1.00
CA PRO A 84 2.59 -17.37 0.13
C PRO A 84 2.35 -15.92 -0.34
N PHE A 85 1.81 -15.08 0.55
CA PHE A 85 1.60 -13.65 0.25
C PHE A 85 2.92 -12.92 -0.03
N LEU A 86 3.95 -13.20 0.77
CA LEU A 86 5.29 -12.67 0.54
C LEU A 86 6.05 -13.63 -0.37
N PRO A 87 6.59 -13.18 -1.51
CA PRO A 87 7.31 -14.04 -2.43
C PRO A 87 8.64 -14.49 -1.81
N GLU A 88 9.08 -15.69 -2.18
CA GLU A 88 10.41 -16.18 -1.81
C GLU A 88 11.51 -15.23 -2.32
N PRO A 89 12.61 -15.04 -1.56
CA PRO A 89 12.95 -15.70 -0.29
C PRO A 89 12.42 -14.96 0.97
N TYR A 90 11.43 -14.07 0.82
CA TYR A 90 11.00 -13.19 1.89
C TYR A 90 9.90 -13.78 2.78
N ASN A 91 9.88 -13.36 4.05
CA ASN A 91 8.84 -13.64 5.03
C ASN A 91 8.60 -12.41 5.90
N TRP A 92 7.68 -12.48 6.87
CA TRP A 92 7.32 -11.35 7.72
C TRP A 92 8.46 -10.80 8.60
N LYS A 93 9.56 -11.53 8.76
CA LYS A 93 10.79 -11.03 9.43
C LYS A 93 11.74 -10.36 8.43
N THR A 94 11.76 -10.80 7.18
CA THR A 94 12.73 -10.36 6.16
C THR A 94 12.13 -9.43 5.10
N TYR A 95 10.82 -9.20 5.09
CA TYR A 95 10.16 -8.26 4.18
C TYR A 95 10.69 -6.81 4.22
N PRO A 96 11.34 -6.30 5.30
CA PRO A 96 11.99 -5.00 5.21
C PRO A 96 13.07 -4.95 4.11
N ALA A 97 13.79 -6.05 3.87
CA ALA A 97 14.76 -6.15 2.78
C ALA A 97 14.08 -6.17 1.40
N MET A 98 12.92 -6.84 1.28
CA MET A 98 12.08 -6.79 0.07
C MET A 98 11.66 -5.35 -0.25
N ASN A 99 11.23 -4.60 0.76
CA ASN A 99 10.84 -3.20 0.58
C ASN A 99 12.01 -2.31 0.12
N VAL A 100 13.24 -2.61 0.52
CA VAL A 100 14.44 -1.94 -0.04
C VAL A 100 14.62 -2.33 -1.51
N GLY A 101 14.33 -3.58 -1.88
CA GLY A 101 14.29 -4.02 -3.28
C GLY A 101 13.28 -3.23 -4.12
N PHE A 102 12.05 -3.06 -3.63
CA PHE A 102 11.03 -2.21 -4.27
C PHE A 102 11.52 -0.77 -4.47
N TRP A 103 12.12 -0.19 -3.43
CA TRP A 103 12.70 1.14 -3.53
C TRP A 103 13.78 1.21 -4.62
N LYS A 104 14.74 0.29 -4.64
CA LYS A 104 15.81 0.24 -5.67
C LYS A 104 15.25 0.11 -7.08
N LYS A 105 14.24 -0.75 -7.28
CA LYS A 105 13.58 -1.01 -8.57
C LYS A 105 13.01 0.26 -9.22
N HIS A 106 12.57 1.22 -8.41
CA HIS A 106 11.83 2.39 -8.86
C HIS A 106 12.61 3.71 -8.86
N GLN A 107 13.95 3.68 -8.70
CA GLN A 107 14.72 4.92 -8.68
C GLN A 107 14.69 5.70 -10.01
N ASN A 108 14.46 5.00 -11.13
CA ASN A 108 14.28 5.62 -12.44
C ASN A 108 12.80 5.85 -12.81
N THR A 109 11.84 5.52 -11.95
CA THR A 109 10.41 5.76 -12.22
C THR A 109 10.07 7.24 -11.99
N PRO A 110 9.57 7.97 -13.02
CA PRO A 110 9.12 9.35 -12.84
C PRO A 110 7.94 9.44 -11.87
N LEU A 111 7.81 10.58 -11.18
CA LEU A 111 6.72 10.80 -10.23
C LEU A 111 5.33 10.61 -10.86
N GLU A 112 5.12 11.12 -12.07
CA GLU A 112 3.84 10.97 -12.77
C GLU A 112 3.52 9.51 -13.11
N GLU A 113 4.54 8.72 -13.46
CA GLU A 113 4.35 7.28 -13.66
C GLU A 113 4.01 6.58 -12.34
N ALA A 114 4.69 6.92 -11.23
CA ALA A 114 4.37 6.38 -9.91
C ALA A 114 2.92 6.69 -9.49
N LYS A 115 2.44 7.91 -9.77
CA LYS A 115 1.04 8.29 -9.53
C LYS A 115 0.08 7.47 -10.39
N ALA A 116 0.37 7.31 -11.68
CA ALA A 116 -0.45 6.52 -12.60
C ALA A 116 -0.54 5.06 -12.16
N LYS A 117 0.60 4.43 -11.85
CA LYS A 117 0.67 3.05 -11.35
C LYS A 117 -0.15 2.84 -10.09
N LEU A 118 -0.08 3.76 -9.13
CA LEU A 118 -0.86 3.64 -7.90
C LEU A 118 -2.36 3.79 -8.16
N ARG A 119 -2.77 4.72 -9.03
CA ARG A 119 -4.18 4.89 -9.43
C ARG A 119 -4.74 3.68 -10.15
N GLU A 120 -3.99 3.13 -11.08
CA GLU A 120 -4.37 1.92 -11.82
C GLU A 120 -4.47 0.71 -10.88
N SER A 121 -3.41 0.43 -10.11
CA SER A 121 -3.41 -0.71 -9.19
C SER A 121 -4.48 -0.61 -8.08
N HIS A 122 -4.87 0.59 -7.64
CA HIS A 122 -6.01 0.74 -6.74
C HIS A 122 -7.32 0.28 -7.38
N LYS A 123 -7.56 0.66 -8.64
CA LYS A 123 -8.73 0.18 -9.40
C LYS A 123 -8.72 -1.33 -9.52
N ASP A 124 -7.56 -1.92 -9.81
CA ASP A 124 -7.41 -3.38 -9.89
C ASP A 124 -7.71 -4.05 -8.55
N VAL A 125 -7.26 -3.46 -7.43
CA VAL A 125 -7.56 -3.98 -6.09
C VAL A 125 -9.06 -3.86 -5.78
N MET A 126 -9.74 -2.79 -6.21
CA MET A 126 -11.20 -2.68 -6.04
C MET A 126 -11.94 -3.72 -6.90
N ALA A 127 -11.52 -3.91 -8.16
CA ALA A 127 -12.06 -4.92 -9.04
C ALA A 127 -11.83 -6.35 -8.52
N LEU A 128 -10.69 -6.60 -7.86
CA LEU A 128 -10.42 -7.85 -7.16
C LEU A 128 -11.38 -8.06 -6.00
N ILE A 129 -11.55 -7.07 -5.12
CA ILE A 129 -12.46 -7.17 -3.97
C ILE A 129 -13.89 -7.43 -4.43
N GLU A 130 -14.31 -6.87 -5.56
CA GLU A 130 -15.65 -7.06 -6.09
C GLU A 130 -15.94 -8.50 -6.51
N GLN A 131 -14.93 -9.27 -6.91
CA GLN A 131 -15.08 -10.66 -7.32
C GLN A 131 -15.41 -11.62 -6.17
N PHE A 132 -15.16 -11.22 -4.93
CA PHE A 132 -15.41 -12.06 -3.75
C PHE A 132 -16.71 -11.66 -3.05
N SER A 133 -17.37 -12.66 -2.48
CA SER A 133 -18.48 -12.49 -1.55
C SER A 133 -18.01 -11.97 -0.19
N ASN A 134 -18.96 -11.52 0.63
CA ASN A 134 -18.65 -11.09 2.00
C ASN A 134 -18.03 -12.23 2.84
N ASP A 135 -18.52 -13.46 2.65
CA ASP A 135 -18.04 -14.62 3.41
C ASP A 135 -16.64 -15.04 2.97
N GLU A 136 -16.34 -15.03 1.67
CA GLU A 136 -14.97 -15.27 1.18
C GLU A 136 -13.98 -14.22 1.71
N LEU A 137 -14.42 -12.97 1.88
CA LEU A 137 -13.58 -11.90 2.40
C LEU A 137 -13.40 -11.95 3.92
N PHE A 138 -14.41 -12.38 4.70
CA PHE A 138 -14.40 -12.17 6.15
C PHE A 138 -14.66 -13.41 7.02
N ALA A 139 -15.24 -14.47 6.48
CA ALA A 139 -15.38 -15.71 7.23
C ALA A 139 -14.05 -16.47 7.29
N LYS A 140 -13.80 -17.16 8.40
CA LYS A 140 -12.56 -17.92 8.60
C LYS A 140 -12.61 -19.22 7.80
N GLY A 141 -11.51 -19.56 7.14
CA GLY A 141 -11.34 -20.86 6.48
C GLY A 141 -12.10 -21.03 5.17
N THR A 142 -12.72 -19.98 4.63
CA THR A 142 -13.37 -20.00 3.31
C THR A 142 -12.34 -20.17 2.18
N LEU A 143 -11.20 -19.49 2.30
CA LEU A 143 -10.09 -19.56 1.37
C LEU A 143 -8.89 -20.23 2.03
N ALA A 144 -8.67 -21.52 1.76
CA ALA A 144 -7.64 -22.31 2.45
C ALA A 144 -6.20 -21.74 2.30
N TRP A 145 -5.94 -20.97 1.24
CA TRP A 145 -4.64 -20.36 0.97
C TRP A 145 -4.37 -19.06 1.75
N THR A 146 -5.35 -18.50 2.46
CA THR A 146 -5.14 -17.30 3.30
C THR A 146 -4.61 -17.63 4.71
N GLY A 147 -4.44 -18.93 5.03
CA GLY A 147 -3.93 -19.38 6.32
C GLY A 147 -4.90 -19.05 7.46
N THR A 148 -4.41 -18.36 8.49
CA THR A 148 -5.20 -18.03 9.70
C THR A 148 -5.99 -16.72 9.59
N SER A 149 -5.67 -15.88 8.61
CA SER A 149 -6.32 -14.57 8.42
C SER A 149 -7.29 -14.63 7.25
N PRO A 150 -8.45 -13.97 7.34
CA PRO A 150 -9.37 -13.88 6.20
C PRO A 150 -8.77 -12.96 5.11
N LEU A 151 -9.16 -13.16 3.83
CA LEU A 151 -8.66 -12.37 2.70
C LEU A 151 -8.84 -10.86 2.91
N GLY A 152 -9.99 -10.45 3.47
CA GLY A 152 -10.31 -9.06 3.79
C GLY A 152 -9.27 -8.40 4.70
N ALA A 153 -8.62 -9.15 5.60
CA ALA A 153 -7.55 -8.60 6.43
C ALA A 153 -6.31 -8.19 5.61
N TYR A 154 -5.95 -8.97 4.59
CA TYR A 154 -4.89 -8.62 3.65
C TYR A 154 -5.29 -7.38 2.84
N CYS A 155 -6.52 -7.33 2.32
CA CYS A 155 -7.04 -6.16 1.59
C CYS A 155 -7.03 -4.88 2.45
N VAL A 156 -7.48 -4.95 3.71
CA VAL A 156 -7.41 -3.82 4.65
C VAL A 156 -5.96 -3.36 4.88
N SER A 157 -5.03 -4.32 5.00
CA SER A 157 -3.62 -4.02 5.22
C SER A 157 -2.96 -3.36 4.02
N THR A 158 -3.30 -3.76 2.79
CA THR A 158 -2.68 -3.26 1.55
C THR A 158 -3.37 -2.02 1.00
N ALA A 159 -4.60 -1.72 1.42
CA ALA A 159 -5.35 -0.54 0.99
C ALA A 159 -5.50 0.48 2.12
N ALA A 160 -6.67 0.57 2.76
CA ALA A 160 -7.03 1.63 3.70
C ALA A 160 -5.96 1.89 4.78
N SER A 161 -5.42 0.84 5.41
CA SER A 161 -4.40 0.98 6.45
C SER A 161 -3.05 1.46 5.88
N HIS A 162 -2.73 1.07 4.65
CA HIS A 162 -1.50 1.48 3.99
C HIS A 162 -1.57 2.94 3.53
N TYR A 163 -2.73 3.39 3.07
CA TYR A 163 -2.96 4.81 2.77
C TYR A 163 -2.90 5.67 4.03
N ASP A 164 -3.40 5.19 5.18
CA ASP A 164 -3.22 5.87 6.47
C ASP A 164 -1.73 6.01 6.84
N TRP A 165 -0.93 4.97 6.61
CA TRP A 165 0.53 5.04 6.79
C TRP A 165 1.15 6.10 5.85
N ALA A 166 0.80 6.09 4.56
CA ALA A 166 1.34 7.03 3.58
C ALA A 166 0.98 8.47 3.92
N MET A 167 -0.28 8.72 4.32
CA MET A 167 -0.74 10.05 4.73
C MET A 167 0.02 10.60 5.93
N LYS A 168 0.44 9.77 6.90
CA LYS A 168 1.27 10.24 8.02
C LYS A 168 2.60 10.83 7.53
N LYS A 169 3.25 10.16 6.59
CA LYS A 169 4.51 10.60 6.00
C LYS A 169 4.33 11.85 5.13
N ILE A 170 3.30 11.89 4.28
CA ILE A 170 3.01 13.04 3.42
C ILE A 170 2.66 14.28 4.27
N LYS A 171 1.86 14.13 5.33
CA LYS A 171 1.55 15.24 6.25
C LYS A 171 2.80 15.80 6.93
N LEU A 172 3.75 14.93 7.31
CA LEU A 172 5.01 15.37 7.89
C LEU A 172 5.82 16.17 6.88
N HIS A 173 5.93 15.70 5.63
CA HIS A 173 6.60 16.43 4.55
C HIS A 173 5.98 17.82 4.31
N ILE A 174 4.65 17.90 4.21
CA ILE A 174 3.95 19.19 4.05
C ILE A 174 4.24 20.14 5.21
N LYS A 175 4.37 19.62 6.43
CA LYS A 175 4.68 20.43 7.61
C LYS A 175 6.13 20.93 7.57
N THR A 176 7.08 20.09 7.19
CA THR A 176 8.51 20.44 7.13
C THR A 176 8.84 21.37 5.97
N SER A 177 8.13 21.26 4.83
CA SER A 177 8.32 22.15 3.67
C SER A 177 7.70 23.55 3.81
N LYS A 178 7.10 23.88 4.95
CA LYS A 178 6.55 25.22 5.25
C LYS A 178 7.49 26.07 6.11
N GLY A 179 8.58 25.49 6.60
CA GLY A 179 9.69 26.21 7.23
C GLY A 179 10.78 26.49 6.21
#